data_AF-A0A971KF61-F1
#
_entry.id   AF-A0A971KF61-F1
#
_cell.length_a   1.000
_cell.length_b   1.000
_cell.length_c   1.000
_cell.angle_alpha   90.00
_cell.angle_beta   90.00
_cell.angle_gamma   90.00
#
_symmetry.space_group_name_H-M   'P 1'
#
loop_
_entity.id
_entity.type
_entity.pdbx_description
1 polymer ?
#
loop_
_entity_poly.entity_id
_entity_poly.type
_entity_poly.pdbx_seq_one_letter_code
_entity_poly.pdbx_strand_id
1 'polypeptide(L)'
;YDIMIDLIEEEGLLETCIEMEEIDGMDYLISSVYDLLNMDYDDNYFNTYIDENTPDNSVVFITGVGKIYPFLRAHGILNKLHLVFDRAPVVLFYPGKFDGQSLMLFSEFKDENYYRAFPLIK
;
A
#
# COMPACT_ATOMS: atom_id res chain seq x y z
N TYR A 1 -0.94 5.27 3.21
CA TYR A 1 -2.11 6.16 3.31
C TYR A 1 -1.62 7.58 3.19
N ASP A 2 -0.79 8.04 4.13
CA ASP A 2 -0.25 9.41 4.09
C ASP A 2 0.46 9.70 2.75
N ILE A 3 1.36 8.82 2.28
CA ILE A 3 2.00 8.91 0.95
C ILE A 3 1.01 9.13 -0.21
N MET A 4 -0.16 8.49 -0.18
CA MET A 4 -1.18 8.63 -1.24
C MET A 4 -1.89 9.98 -1.13
N ILE A 5 -2.22 10.40 0.08
CA ILE A 5 -2.86 11.70 0.33
C ILE A 5 -1.90 12.83 -0.04
N ASP A 6 -0.63 12.72 0.37
CA ASP A 6 0.42 13.68 0.05
C ASP A 6 0.53 13.87 -1.48
N LEU A 7 0.55 12.78 -2.26
CA LEU A 7 0.55 12.86 -3.72
C LEU A 7 -0.69 13.57 -4.28
N ILE A 8 -1.88 13.22 -3.80
CA ILE A 8 -3.15 13.82 -4.26
C ILE A 8 -3.17 15.33 -3.94
N GLU A 9 -2.67 15.72 -2.77
CA GLU A 9 -2.58 17.12 -2.36
C GLU A 9 -1.51 17.89 -3.16
N GLU A 10 -0.36 17.28 -3.42
CA GLU A 10 0.72 17.86 -4.25
C GLU A 10 0.28 18.11 -5.70
N GLU A 11 -0.49 17.18 -6.28
CA GLU A 11 -1.08 17.33 -7.62
C GLU A 11 -2.31 18.27 -7.64
N GLY A 12 -2.77 18.73 -6.47
CA GLY A 12 -3.95 19.59 -6.36
C GLY A 12 -5.26 18.89 -6.74
N LEU A 13 -5.31 17.57 -6.63
CA LEU A 13 -6.42 16.73 -7.08
C LEU A 13 -7.45 16.43 -5.99
N LEU A 14 -7.25 16.94 -4.76
CA LEU A 14 -8.12 16.62 -3.63
C LEU A 14 -9.60 16.97 -3.89
N GLU A 15 -9.87 18.16 -4.42
CA GLU A 15 -11.24 18.59 -4.76
C GLU A 15 -11.81 17.72 -5.89
N THR A 16 -11.01 17.43 -6.91
CA THR A 16 -11.38 16.55 -8.02
C THR A 16 -11.78 15.16 -7.51
N CYS A 17 -11.04 14.60 -6.55
CA CYS A 17 -11.39 13.30 -5.96
C CYS A 17 -12.75 13.33 -5.26
N ILE A 18 -13.08 14.43 -4.55
CA ILE A 18 -14.37 14.60 -3.87
C ILE A 18 -15.49 14.70 -4.92
N GLU A 19 -15.30 15.51 -5.97
CA GLU A 19 -16.27 15.65 -7.06
C GLU A 19 -16.49 14.32 -7.81
N MET A 20 -15.42 13.58 -8.08
CA MET A 20 -15.50 12.25 -8.73
C MET A 20 -16.28 11.25 -7.88
N GLU A 21 -16.06 11.23 -6.56
CA GLU A 21 -16.84 10.37 -5.67
C GLU A 21 -18.33 10.71 -5.70
N GLU A 22 -18.68 12.00 -5.74
CA GLU A 22 -20.07 12.46 -5.77
C GLU A 22 -20.77 12.12 -7.10
N ILE A 23 -20.06 12.27 -8.23
CA ILE A 23 -20.63 12.12 -9.57
C ILE A 23 -20.61 10.66 -10.05
N ASP A 24 -19.46 10.01 -9.94
CA ASP A 24 -19.19 8.71 -10.56
C ASP A 24 -19.14 7.56 -9.54
N GLY A 25 -19.05 7.88 -8.25
CA GLY A 25 -19.06 6.93 -7.15
C GLY A 25 -17.69 6.40 -6.74
N MET A 26 -17.67 5.68 -5.61
CA MET A 26 -16.45 5.17 -4.96
C MET A 26 -15.63 4.24 -5.86
N ASP A 27 -16.26 3.35 -6.63
CA ASP A 27 -15.53 2.39 -7.48
C ASP A 27 -14.71 3.12 -8.57
N TYR A 28 -15.26 4.20 -9.11
CA TYR A 28 -14.55 5.03 -10.09
C TYR A 28 -13.37 5.76 -9.44
N LEU A 29 -13.60 6.40 -8.29
CA LEU A 29 -12.54 7.06 -7.52
C LEU A 29 -11.39 6.10 -7.18
N ILE A 30 -11.69 4.87 -6.74
CA ILE A 30 -10.67 3.85 -6.44
C ILE A 30 -9.82 3.58 -7.67
N SER A 31 -10.43 3.37 -8.84
CA SER A 31 -9.69 3.11 -10.08
C SER A 31 -8.81 4.28 -10.49
N SER A 32 -9.34 5.51 -10.41
CA SER A 32 -8.59 6.71 -10.78
C SER A 32 -7.40 6.98 -9.84
N VAL A 33 -7.56 6.76 -8.54
CA VAL A 33 -6.45 6.87 -7.58
C VAL A 33 -5.44 5.75 -7.77
N TYR A 34 -5.89 4.53 -8.09
CA TYR A 34 -5.00 3.41 -8.39
C TYR A 34 -4.12 3.70 -9.63
N ASP A 35 -4.72 4.28 -10.67
CA ASP A 35 -4.02 4.71 -11.89
C ASP A 35 -3.05 5.87 -11.61
N LEU A 36 -3.46 6.86 -10.80
CA LEU A 36 -2.61 7.98 -10.37
C LEU A 36 -1.33 7.48 -9.67
N LEU A 37 -1.45 6.45 -8.84
CA LEU A 37 -0.33 5.84 -8.12
C LEU A 37 0.56 4.96 -9.02
N ASN A 38 0.17 4.76 -10.28
CA ASN A 38 0.86 3.98 -11.30
C ASN A 38 1.06 2.49 -10.88
N MET A 39 0.07 1.91 -10.21
CA MET A 39 0.22 0.66 -9.47
C MET A 39 0.33 -0.60 -10.35
N ASP A 40 0.00 -0.51 -11.64
CA ASP A 40 0.24 -1.58 -12.60
C ASP A 40 1.73 -1.80 -12.90
N TYR A 41 2.56 -0.78 -12.69
CA TYR A 41 3.98 -0.80 -13.01
C TYR A 41 4.87 -1.03 -11.78
N ASP A 42 6.09 -1.49 -12.03
CA ASP A 42 7.08 -1.73 -10.98
C ASP A 42 7.70 -0.45 -10.45
N ASP A 43 7.67 0.65 -11.21
CA ASP A 43 8.09 2.00 -10.82
C ASP A 43 6.92 2.85 -10.30
N ASN A 44 5.96 2.22 -9.61
CA ASN A 44 4.87 2.92 -8.95
C ASN A 44 5.37 3.91 -7.88
N TYR A 45 4.50 4.86 -7.52
CA TYR A 45 4.87 5.95 -6.62
C TYR A 45 5.37 5.46 -5.24
N PHE A 46 4.80 4.39 -4.70
CA PHE A 46 5.26 3.82 -3.43
C PHE A 46 6.67 3.26 -3.52
N ASN A 47 6.99 2.54 -4.60
CA ASN A 47 8.30 1.95 -4.79
C ASN A 47 9.38 3.03 -4.91
N THR A 48 9.13 4.05 -5.73
CA THR A 48 10.04 5.20 -5.88
C THR A 48 10.23 5.90 -4.54
N TYR A 49 9.14 6.23 -3.85
CA TYR A 49 9.20 6.87 -2.54
C TYR A 49 9.98 6.05 -1.52
N ILE A 50 9.73 4.74 -1.42
CA ILE A 50 10.40 3.87 -0.46
C ILE A 50 11.88 3.72 -0.81
N ASP A 51 12.24 3.57 -2.08
CA ASP A 51 13.65 3.43 -2.49
C ASP A 51 14.46 4.70 -2.20
N GLU A 52 13.91 5.87 -2.52
CA GLU A 52 14.54 7.17 -2.24
C GLU A 52 14.69 7.46 -0.74
N ASN A 53 13.78 6.93 0.08
CA ASN A 53 13.77 7.13 1.53
C ASN A 53 14.37 5.94 2.32
N THR A 54 14.97 4.95 1.65
CA THR A 54 15.63 3.80 2.29
C THR A 54 17.15 3.86 2.08
N PRO A 55 17.90 4.57 2.94
CA PRO A 55 19.35 4.53 2.91
C PRO A 55 19.87 3.16 3.36
N ASP A 56 21.15 2.88 3.11
CA ASP A 56 21.77 1.62 3.52
C ASP A 56 21.72 1.44 5.05
N ASN A 57 21.62 0.19 5.50
CA ASN A 57 21.47 -0.21 6.91
C ASN A 57 20.20 0.34 7.60
N SER A 58 19.11 0.49 6.85
CA SER A 58 17.80 0.90 7.38
C SER A 58 16.89 -0.27 7.70
N VAL A 59 15.84 -0.01 8.48
CA VAL A 59 14.68 -0.90 8.63
C VAL A 59 13.46 -0.15 8.14
N VAL A 60 12.69 -0.75 7.23
CA VAL A 60 11.50 -0.11 6.67
C VAL A 60 10.27 -0.56 7.46
N PHE A 61 9.51 0.40 7.96
CA PHE A 61 8.24 0.14 8.64
C PHE A 61 7.08 0.56 7.72
N ILE A 62 6.27 -0.42 7.31
CA ILE A 62 5.06 -0.16 6.54
C ILE A 62 3.87 -0.10 7.49
N THR A 63 3.27 1.08 7.61
CA THR A 63 2.12 1.34 8.48
C THR A 63 0.92 1.87 7.68
N GLY A 64 -0.26 1.90 8.29
CA GLY A 64 -1.45 2.49 7.66
C GLY A 64 -2.10 1.65 6.55
N VAL A 65 -1.76 0.37 6.45
CA VAL A 65 -2.32 -0.58 5.47
C VAL A 65 -3.85 -0.67 5.56
N GLY A 66 -4.42 -0.61 6.76
CA GLY A 66 -5.88 -0.60 6.93
C GLY A 66 -6.53 0.72 6.52
N LYS A 67 -5.82 1.86 6.62
CA LYS A 67 -6.37 3.18 6.29
C LYS A 67 -6.47 3.42 4.79
N ILE A 68 -5.60 2.79 4.00
CA ILE A 68 -5.58 2.93 2.54
C ILE A 68 -6.57 2.00 1.84
N TYR A 69 -7.17 1.05 2.56
CA TYR A 69 -8.27 0.27 2.03
C TYR A 69 -9.51 1.18 1.87
N PRO A 70 -10.26 1.14 0.75
CA PRO A 70 -10.22 0.16 -0.33
C PRO A 70 -9.31 0.49 -1.53
N PHE A 71 -8.69 1.67 -1.57
CA PHE A 71 -7.85 2.13 -2.69
C PHE A 71 -6.72 1.17 -3.04
N LEU A 72 -6.05 0.63 -2.01
CA LEU A 72 -4.96 -0.34 -2.19
C LEU A 72 -5.04 -1.51 -1.23
N ARG A 73 -4.70 -2.68 -1.76
CA ARG A 73 -4.48 -3.90 -0.97
C ARG A 73 -3.00 -4.02 -0.64
N ALA A 74 -2.71 -4.49 0.57
CA ALA A 74 -1.34 -4.65 1.07
C ALA A 74 -0.44 -5.46 0.14
N HIS A 75 -0.99 -6.51 -0.50
CA HIS A 75 -0.24 -7.33 -1.43
C HIS A 75 0.27 -6.58 -2.65
N GLY A 76 -0.49 -5.59 -3.15
CA GLY A 76 -0.08 -4.81 -4.30
C GLY A 76 1.22 -4.08 -4.01
N ILE A 77 1.35 -3.54 -2.80
CA ILE A 77 2.58 -2.88 -2.33
C ILE A 77 3.70 -3.91 -2.10
N LEU A 78 3.42 -5.00 -1.37
CA LEU A 78 4.44 -6.01 -1.03
C LEU A 78 5.03 -6.71 -2.26
N ASN A 79 4.21 -7.04 -3.25
CA ASN A 79 4.66 -7.72 -4.48
C ASN A 79 5.55 -6.82 -5.34
N LYS A 80 5.50 -5.50 -5.15
CA LYS A 80 6.29 -4.54 -5.91
C LYS A 80 7.55 -4.13 -5.16
N LEU A 81 7.61 -4.31 -3.84
CA LEU A 81 8.76 -4.00 -2.98
C LEU A 81 9.89 -5.04 -2.97
N HIS A 82 9.93 -5.95 -3.94
CA HIS A 82 10.98 -6.96 -4.01
C HIS A 82 12.40 -6.40 -3.99
N LEU A 83 12.64 -5.27 -4.68
CA LEU A 83 13.94 -4.60 -4.72
C LEU A 83 14.38 -4.06 -3.35
N VAL A 84 13.42 -3.63 -2.52
CA VAL A 84 13.69 -3.08 -1.19
C VAL A 84 13.98 -4.20 -0.19
N PHE A 85 13.30 -5.35 -0.30
CA PHE A 85 13.53 -6.51 0.57
C PHE A 85 14.97 -7.04 0.52
N ASP A 86 15.66 -6.86 -0.61
CA ASP A 86 17.06 -7.28 -0.76
C ASP A 86 18.04 -6.34 -0.05
N ARG A 87 17.65 -5.07 0.19
CA ARG A 87 18.50 -4.02 0.77
C ARG A 87 18.25 -3.80 2.26
N ALA A 88 16.99 -3.93 2.70
CA ALA A 88 16.58 -3.60 4.06
C ALA A 88 15.51 -4.59 4.58
N PRO A 89 15.57 -4.99 5.86
CA PRO A 89 14.47 -5.70 6.49
C PRO A 89 13.21 -4.82 6.55
N VAL A 90 12.05 -5.44 6.29
CA VAL A 90 10.76 -4.77 6.28
C VAL A 90 9.86 -5.32 7.38
N VAL A 91 9.23 -4.41 8.13
CA VAL A 91 8.23 -4.72 9.17
C VAL A 91 6.89 -4.14 8.76
N LEU A 92 5.91 -5.00 8.56
CA LEU A 92 4.55 -4.64 8.16
C LEU A 92 3.61 -4.62 9.37
N PHE A 93 2.96 -3.48 9.61
CA PHE A 93 1.88 -3.36 10.57
C PHE A 93 0.55 -3.65 9.87
N TYR A 94 0.05 -4.86 10.08
CA TYR A 94 -1.12 -5.36 9.39
C TYR A 94 -2.31 -5.49 10.35
N PRO A 95 -3.41 -4.73 10.17
CA PRO A 95 -4.57 -4.77 11.05
C PRO A 95 -5.44 -5.98 10.71
N GLY A 96 -5.03 -7.15 11.16
CA GLY A 96 -5.67 -8.41 10.78
C GLY A 96 -4.94 -9.62 11.33
N LYS A 97 -5.11 -10.76 10.66
CA LYS A 97 -4.46 -12.02 11.04
C LYS A 97 -3.54 -12.49 9.94
N PHE A 98 -2.44 -13.13 10.36
CA PHE A 98 -1.56 -13.88 9.49
C PHE A 98 -1.64 -15.35 9.91
N ASP A 99 -2.09 -16.22 9.01
CA ASP A 99 -2.27 -17.65 9.29
C ASP A 99 -1.02 -18.49 9.00
N GLY A 100 0.12 -17.84 8.75
CA GLY A 100 1.38 -18.48 8.37
C GLY A 100 1.57 -18.60 6.86
N GLN A 101 0.55 -18.30 6.06
CA GLN A 101 0.62 -18.30 4.60
C GLN A 101 0.04 -17.02 4.01
N SER A 102 -1.14 -16.64 4.46
CA SER A 102 -1.95 -15.55 3.92
C SER A 102 -2.25 -14.48 4.96
N LEU A 103 -2.47 -13.27 4.47
CA LEU A 103 -2.88 -12.12 5.26
C LEU A 103 -4.41 -11.97 5.19
N MET A 104 -5.06 -11.65 6.31
CA MET A 104 -6.51 -11.45 6.37
C MET A 104 -6.83 -10.09 6.98
N LEU A 105 -7.15 -9.10 6.13
CA LEU A 105 -7.37 -7.73 6.55
C LEU A 105 -8.65 -7.65 7.38
N PHE A 106 -8.58 -6.97 8.52
CA PHE A 106 -9.66 -6.87 9.50
C PHE A 106 -10.20 -8.22 10.01
N SER A 107 -9.48 -9.32 9.78
CA SER A 107 -9.96 -10.70 10.02
C SER A 107 -11.19 -11.11 9.19
N GLU A 108 -11.46 -10.41 8.09
CA GLU A 108 -12.64 -10.67 7.23
C GLU A 108 -12.25 -10.86 5.77
N PHE A 109 -11.32 -10.04 5.26
CA PHE A 109 -10.91 -10.05 3.86
C PHE A 109 -9.65 -10.89 3.69
N LYS A 110 -9.81 -12.14 3.26
CA LYS A 110 -8.69 -13.05 3.03
C LYS A 110 -7.95 -12.69 1.73
N ASP A 111 -6.64 -12.53 1.85
CA ASP A 111 -5.73 -12.43 0.71
C ASP A 111 -5.37 -13.84 0.20
N GLU A 112 -5.30 -14.03 -1.11
CA GLU A 112 -4.88 -15.31 -1.70
C GLU A 112 -3.36 -15.40 -1.87
N ASN A 113 -2.64 -14.29 -1.68
CA ASN A 113 -1.20 -14.24 -1.87
C ASN A 113 -0.44 -14.90 -0.72
N TYR A 114 0.62 -15.64 -1.09
CA TYR A 114 1.52 -16.31 -0.15
C TYR A 114 2.68 -15.40 0.25
N TYR A 115 2.83 -15.15 1.55
CA TYR A 115 3.90 -14.34 2.09
C TYR A 115 4.87 -15.16 2.95
N ARG A 116 6.17 -15.06 2.65
CA ARG A 116 7.24 -15.54 3.53
C ARG A 116 7.50 -14.52 4.63
N ALA A 117 6.62 -14.49 5.62
CA ALA A 117 6.74 -13.64 6.80
C ALA A 117 6.63 -14.48 8.08
N PHE A 118 7.06 -13.91 9.19
CA PHE A 118 6.83 -14.46 10.52
C PHE A 118 6.25 -13.38 11.43
N PRO A 119 5.33 -13.72 12.34
CA PRO A 119 4.79 -12.75 13.28
C PRO A 119 5.89 -12.30 14.25
N LEU A 120 6.07 -10.98 14.35
CA LEU A 120 7.07 -10.38 15.24
C LEU A 120 6.64 -10.43 16.72
N ILE A 121 5.34 -10.37 16.97
CA ILE A 121 4.71 -10.44 18.29
C ILE A 121 3.70 -11.60 18.26
N LYS A 122 3.71 -12.44 19.29
CA LYS A 122 2.77 -13.56 19.47
C LYS A 122 1.58 -13.14 20.31
#